data_AF-A0A1Q6K015-F1
#
_entry.id   AF-A0A1Q6K015-F1
#
_cell.length_a   1.000
_cell.length_b   1.000
_cell.length_c   1.000
_cell.angle_alpha   90.00
_cell.angle_beta   90.00
_cell.angle_gamma   90.00
#
_symmetry.space_group_name_H-M   'P 1'
#
loop_
_entity.id
_entity.type
_entity.pdbx_description
1 polymer ?
#
loop_
_entity_poly.entity_id
_entity_poly.type
_entity_poly.pdbx_seq_one_letter_code
_entity_poly.pdbx_strand_id
1 'polypeptide(L)'
;MSSANIIEIKNVSKEYDGKAVVKNESIAIKRGEFVTILGPSGCGKTTTLRMIAGFEKPTSGQILFDGEDISNLPPHKRAVNTVFQKYALFPHLNVFNNIAFGLKLKTIPDGTTYTDRKGRTFDNMRKYTKAEIAEKVNHALKMVDLEDYGHRDVNSLSGGQQQRVAIARAIVNEPKLLLLDEPLGALDLKMRKDMQIELMDMHKRLGITFVYVTHDQEEALTMSDKIIVMRDGEVQQIGTPKKIYDEPANAFVADFIGESNIMSGIMIDDYKCSFFGTEFECVDKGFKPNEPVDIIVRPEDIYITKGKNVEKGQLTAKVTSCVFKGDHYEILCESDGNELQIVENTECAVGEEIGIFIPKEEIHIMHKARIINEYETEMGDNGIVKICEADFETKSDLPAGTKVKVSIPFDKVDVTDDEADGTVSADVVSSIYKGSYYQVILRTDFDYDFFVDTQDEWLKGDRVGINIKPEDIKVEAI
;
A
#
# COMPACT_ATOMS: atom_id res chain seq x y z
N MET A 1 -14.70 -4.84 29.94
CA MET A 1 -15.32 -4.44 28.66
C MET A 1 -14.34 -4.81 27.58
N SER A 2 -14.69 -5.69 26.63
CA SER A 2 -13.76 -6.02 25.54
C SER A 2 -13.58 -4.77 24.67
N SER A 3 -12.33 -4.38 24.38
CA SER A 3 -12.05 -3.34 23.39
C SER A 3 -12.76 -3.68 22.07
N ALA A 4 -13.29 -2.66 21.37
CA ALA A 4 -13.84 -2.83 20.04
C ALA A 4 -12.77 -3.31 19.04
N ASN A 5 -11.50 -3.02 19.34
CA ASN A 5 -10.36 -3.44 18.56
C ASN A 5 -9.76 -4.74 19.12
N ILE A 6 -9.46 -5.68 18.23
CA ILE A 6 -8.74 -6.92 18.57
C ILE A 6 -7.22 -6.70 18.56
N ILE A 7 -6.73 -5.87 17.65
CA ILE A 7 -5.32 -5.45 17.56
C ILE A 7 -5.25 -3.93 17.58
N GLU A 8 -4.35 -3.39 18.39
CA GLU A 8 -3.95 -1.99 18.37
C GLU A 8 -2.42 -1.90 18.32
N ILE A 9 -1.89 -1.40 17.21
CA ILE A 9 -0.48 -1.02 17.06
C ILE A 9 -0.40 0.46 17.47
N LYS A 10 0.49 0.80 18.40
CA LYS A 10 0.64 2.14 18.95
C LYS A 10 2.09 2.61 18.84
N ASN A 11 2.31 3.58 17.95
CA ASN A 11 3.61 4.24 17.75
C ASN A 11 4.76 3.25 17.53
N VAL A 12 4.50 2.18 16.78
CA VAL A 12 5.46 1.09 16.59
C VAL A 12 6.48 1.46 15.53
N SER A 13 7.76 1.37 15.89
CA SER A 13 8.86 1.43 14.93
C SER A 13 9.63 0.12 14.92
N LYS A 14 10.19 -0.22 13.76
CA LYS A 14 11.12 -1.34 13.59
C LYS A 14 12.29 -0.89 12.75
N GLU A 15 13.48 -1.16 13.28
CA GLU A 15 14.76 -0.93 12.63
C GLU A 15 15.54 -2.24 12.52
N TYR A 16 16.29 -2.38 11.43
CA TYR A 16 17.29 -3.43 11.25
C TYR A 16 18.61 -2.74 10.93
N ASP A 17 19.65 -3.02 11.73
CA ASP A 17 20.99 -2.46 11.56
C ASP A 17 21.02 -0.93 11.36
N GLY A 18 20.14 -0.22 12.08
CA GLY A 18 19.99 1.24 12.02
C GLY A 18 19.07 1.76 10.91
N LYS A 19 18.61 0.91 9.98
CA LYS A 19 17.66 1.28 8.92
C LYS A 19 16.21 1.07 9.38
N ALA A 20 15.42 2.14 9.39
CA ALA A 20 14.00 2.07 9.73
C ALA A 20 13.18 1.41 8.61
N VAL A 21 12.45 0.34 8.96
CA VAL A 21 11.58 -0.44 8.07
C VAL A 21 10.11 -0.21 8.37
N VAL A 22 9.76 0.14 9.61
CA VAL A 22 8.41 0.60 10.01
C VAL A 22 8.61 1.82 10.89
N LYS A 23 7.89 2.91 10.61
CA LYS A 23 8.18 4.23 11.19
C LYS A 23 6.98 4.77 11.98
N ASN A 24 7.01 4.61 13.30
CA ASN A 24 6.06 5.22 14.25
C ASN A 24 4.57 4.94 13.93
N GLU A 25 4.27 3.69 13.59
CA GLU A 25 2.96 3.32 13.06
C GLU A 25 1.90 3.14 14.13
N SER A 26 0.68 3.60 13.83
CA SER A 26 -0.48 3.45 14.70
C SER A 26 -1.69 2.94 13.92
N ILE A 27 -2.10 1.70 14.18
CA ILE A 27 -3.12 0.97 13.41
C ILE A 27 -4.10 0.32 14.39
N ALA A 28 -5.40 0.40 14.08
CA ALA A 28 -6.46 -0.25 14.84
C ALA A 28 -7.29 -1.19 13.96
N ILE A 29 -7.41 -2.44 14.39
CA ILE A 29 -8.14 -3.50 13.70
C ILE A 29 -9.30 -3.96 14.58
N LYS A 30 -10.52 -3.90 14.05
CA LYS A 30 -11.71 -4.34 14.79
C LYS A 30 -11.85 -5.85 14.72
N ARG A 31 -12.56 -6.40 15.71
CA ARG A 31 -12.85 -7.83 15.73
C ARG A 31 -13.73 -8.23 14.54
N GLY A 32 -13.33 -9.27 13.84
CA GLY A 32 -14.07 -9.83 12.71
C GLY A 32 -13.95 -9.05 11.41
N GLU A 33 -13.04 -8.06 11.33
CA GLU A 33 -12.69 -7.42 10.06
C GLU A 33 -11.73 -8.31 9.26
N PHE A 34 -11.91 -8.33 7.94
CA PHE A 34 -10.89 -8.72 6.97
C PHE A 34 -10.07 -7.48 6.62
N VAL A 35 -8.87 -7.38 7.20
CA VAL A 35 -7.95 -6.26 6.95
C VAL A 35 -6.81 -6.69 6.04
N THR A 36 -6.58 -5.95 4.97
CA THR A 36 -5.42 -6.16 4.09
C THR A 36 -4.40 -5.05 4.26
N ILE A 37 -3.14 -5.42 4.48
CA ILE A 37 -1.99 -4.53 4.40
C ILE A 37 -1.43 -4.66 2.98
N LEU A 38 -1.51 -3.55 2.23
CA LEU A 38 -1.19 -3.46 0.82
C LEU A 38 -0.05 -2.45 0.63
N GLY A 39 0.80 -2.66 -0.37
CA GLY A 39 1.90 -1.75 -0.66
C GLY A 39 3.01 -2.40 -1.49
N PRO A 40 3.98 -1.62 -2.00
CA PRO A 40 5.10 -2.13 -2.79
C PRO A 40 5.99 -3.12 -2.01
N SER A 41 6.85 -3.84 -2.73
CA SER A 41 7.89 -4.65 -2.12
C SER A 41 8.80 -3.80 -1.21
N GLY A 42 9.12 -4.31 -0.02
CA GLY A 42 10.01 -3.64 0.92
C GLY A 42 9.37 -2.56 1.82
N CYS A 43 8.08 -2.24 1.68
CA CYS A 43 7.45 -1.17 2.47
C CYS A 43 7.10 -1.53 3.94
N GLY A 44 7.49 -2.71 4.43
CA GLY A 44 7.31 -3.11 5.84
C GLY A 44 6.09 -3.98 6.15
N LYS A 45 5.25 -4.36 5.17
CA LYS A 45 4.02 -5.17 5.40
C LYS A 45 4.26 -6.48 6.16
N THR A 46 5.14 -7.32 5.64
CA THR A 46 5.49 -8.62 6.25
C THR A 46 6.17 -8.41 7.60
N THR A 47 6.95 -7.34 7.77
CA THR A 47 7.54 -6.97 9.06
C THR A 47 6.45 -6.65 10.09
N THR A 48 5.47 -5.83 9.72
CA THR A 48 4.30 -5.52 10.56
C THR A 48 3.53 -6.78 10.94
N LEU A 49 3.23 -7.66 9.98
CA LEU A 49 2.55 -8.94 10.24
C LEU A 49 3.37 -9.85 11.17
N ARG A 50 4.69 -9.95 10.97
CA ARG A 50 5.59 -10.73 11.83
C ARG A 50 5.71 -10.16 13.24
N MET A 51 5.62 -8.85 13.39
CA MET A 51 5.55 -8.20 14.70
C MET A 51 4.25 -8.52 15.43
N ILE A 52 3.11 -8.61 14.73
CA ILE A 52 1.83 -9.07 15.32
C ILE A 52 1.92 -10.56 15.70
N ALA A 53 2.54 -11.38 14.85
CA ALA A 53 2.75 -12.81 15.11
C ALA A 53 3.78 -13.12 16.21
N GLY A 54 4.66 -12.15 16.51
CA GLY A 54 5.75 -12.28 17.49
C GLY A 54 7.02 -12.94 16.97
N PHE A 55 7.12 -13.16 15.65
CA PHE A 55 8.37 -13.59 15.02
C PHE A 55 9.39 -12.46 14.97
N GLU A 56 8.92 -11.22 15.03
CA GLU A 56 9.72 -10.02 15.17
C GLU A 56 9.30 -9.23 16.40
N LYS A 57 10.26 -8.56 17.04
CA LYS A 57 9.99 -7.61 18.12
C LYS A 57 10.04 -6.19 17.57
N PRO A 58 9.11 -5.29 17.97
CA PRO A 58 9.23 -3.88 17.68
C PRO A 58 10.49 -3.30 18.34
N THR A 59 11.13 -2.32 17.69
CA THR A 59 12.23 -1.54 18.27
C THR A 59 11.69 -0.58 19.33
N SER A 60 10.53 0.03 19.07
CA SER A 60 9.81 0.89 20.00
C SER A 60 8.29 0.81 19.76
N GLY A 61 7.50 1.37 20.67
CA GLY A 61 6.04 1.31 20.64
C GLY A 61 5.46 0.03 21.23
N GLN A 62 4.15 -0.16 21.07
CA GLN A 62 3.42 -1.28 21.67
C GLN A 62 2.42 -1.90 20.70
N ILE A 63 2.26 -3.22 20.79
CA ILE A 63 1.21 -4.00 20.11
C ILE A 63 0.32 -4.59 21.19
N LEU A 64 -0.96 -4.19 21.17
CA LEU A 64 -1.98 -4.70 22.08
C LEU A 64 -2.85 -5.74 21.35
N PHE A 65 -3.16 -6.84 22.02
CA PHE A 65 -4.15 -7.83 21.60
C PHE A 65 -5.23 -7.96 22.66
N ASP A 66 -6.49 -7.74 22.28
CA ASP A 66 -7.62 -7.65 23.22
C ASP A 66 -7.36 -6.66 24.39
N GLY A 67 -6.54 -5.63 24.16
CA GLY A 67 -6.14 -4.63 25.15
C GLY A 67 -4.93 -5.01 26.01
N GLU A 68 -4.38 -6.22 25.87
CA GLU A 68 -3.18 -6.66 26.58
C GLU A 68 -1.92 -6.47 25.72
N ASP A 69 -0.83 -5.96 26.31
CA ASP A 69 0.43 -5.78 25.59
C ASP A 69 1.09 -7.13 25.27
N ILE A 70 1.23 -7.41 23.97
CA ILE A 70 1.84 -8.64 23.45
C ILE A 70 3.22 -8.41 22.83
N SER A 71 3.75 -7.18 22.85
CA SER A 71 4.98 -6.77 22.14
C SER A 71 6.18 -7.68 22.45
N ASN A 72 6.29 -8.11 23.71
CA ASN A 72 7.37 -8.96 24.21
C ASN A 72 7.01 -10.46 24.30
N LEU A 73 5.77 -10.83 23.97
CA LEU A 73 5.35 -12.23 24.02
C LEU A 73 5.92 -13.00 22.83
N PRO A 74 6.48 -14.20 23.03
CA PRO A 74 6.91 -15.07 21.94
C PRO A 74 5.70 -15.66 21.20
N PRO A 75 5.86 -16.10 19.93
CA PRO A 75 4.75 -16.56 19.08
C PRO A 75 3.85 -17.62 19.73
N HIS A 76 4.44 -18.62 20.38
CA HIS A 76 3.70 -19.73 21.00
C HIS A 76 2.83 -19.33 22.21
N LYS A 77 2.96 -18.10 22.72
CA LYS A 77 2.12 -17.54 23.79
C LYS A 77 1.07 -16.57 23.27
N ARG A 78 1.09 -16.24 21.98
CA ARG A 78 0.11 -15.34 21.37
C ARG A 78 -1.09 -16.15 20.90
N ALA A 79 -2.29 -15.61 21.11
CA ALA A 79 -3.54 -16.23 20.68
C ALA A 79 -3.85 -15.94 19.20
N VAL A 80 -2.83 -16.07 18.34
CA VAL A 80 -2.87 -15.76 16.90
C VAL A 80 -2.23 -16.92 16.13
N ASN A 81 -2.72 -17.18 14.92
CA ASN A 81 -2.15 -18.21 14.04
C ASN A 81 -1.74 -17.58 12.71
N THR A 82 -0.65 -18.07 12.13
CA THR A 82 -0.09 -17.52 10.88
C THR A 82 -0.02 -18.58 9.79
N VAL A 83 -0.43 -18.20 8.58
CA VAL A 83 -0.16 -18.92 7.33
C VAL A 83 0.92 -18.17 6.58
N PHE A 84 2.02 -18.84 6.29
CA PHE A 84 3.18 -18.27 5.60
C PHE A 84 3.09 -18.47 4.09
N GLN A 85 3.76 -17.58 3.33
CA GLN A 85 3.88 -17.60 1.87
C GLN A 85 4.30 -18.97 1.31
N LYS A 86 5.37 -19.57 1.88
CA LYS A 86 5.62 -21.01 1.72
C LYS A 86 4.79 -21.69 2.79
N TYR A 87 3.71 -22.37 2.41
CA TYR A 87 2.69 -22.98 3.28
C TYR A 87 3.20 -23.72 4.55
N ALA A 88 4.50 -24.03 4.59
CA ALA A 88 5.23 -24.55 5.74
C ALA A 88 4.61 -25.85 6.25
N LEU A 89 3.99 -26.62 5.35
CA LEU A 89 3.48 -27.95 5.63
C LEU A 89 4.65 -28.87 5.96
N PHE A 90 4.43 -29.77 6.91
CA PHE A 90 5.41 -30.78 7.29
C PHE A 90 5.40 -31.88 6.22
N PRO A 91 6.46 -32.00 5.40
CA PRO A 91 6.45 -32.88 4.22
C PRO A 91 6.46 -34.37 4.59
N HIS A 92 6.83 -34.70 5.83
CA HIS A 92 6.88 -36.05 6.38
C HIS A 92 5.57 -36.47 7.06
N LEU A 93 4.56 -35.59 7.10
CA LEU A 93 3.26 -35.85 7.70
C LEU A 93 2.18 -35.81 6.60
N ASN A 94 1.17 -36.68 6.71
CA ASN A 94 -0.03 -36.58 5.89
C ASN A 94 -0.88 -35.35 6.27
N VAL A 95 -1.93 -35.09 5.50
CA VAL A 95 -2.85 -33.96 5.72
C VAL A 95 -3.43 -33.95 7.14
N PHE A 96 -3.95 -35.09 7.61
CA PHE A 96 -4.54 -35.20 8.95
C PHE A 96 -3.51 -34.85 10.03
N ASN A 97 -2.29 -35.39 9.95
CA ASN A 97 -1.27 -35.15 10.95
C ASN A 97 -0.71 -33.73 10.89
N ASN A 98 -0.68 -33.08 9.72
CA ASN A 98 -0.35 -31.68 9.58
C ASN A 98 -1.34 -30.81 10.37
N ILE A 99 -2.65 -31.03 10.17
CA ILE A 99 -3.71 -30.26 10.84
C ILE A 99 -3.73 -30.59 12.34
N ALA A 100 -3.64 -31.88 12.71
CA ALA A 100 -3.70 -32.33 14.10
C ALA A 100 -2.50 -31.89 14.96
N PHE A 101 -1.39 -31.45 14.35
CA PHE A 101 -0.13 -31.22 15.05
C PHE A 101 -0.26 -30.27 16.24
N GLY A 102 -0.92 -29.11 16.05
CA GLY A 102 -1.14 -28.12 17.11
C GLY A 102 -2.00 -28.67 18.26
N LEU A 103 -3.05 -29.43 17.93
CA LEU A 103 -3.95 -30.03 18.93
C LEU A 103 -3.24 -31.05 19.82
N LYS A 104 -2.26 -31.80 19.29
CA LYS A 104 -1.50 -32.80 20.06
C LYS A 104 -0.63 -32.17 21.16
N LEU A 105 -0.28 -30.89 21.00
CA LEU A 105 0.54 -30.12 21.94
C LEU A 105 -0.31 -29.29 22.90
N LYS A 106 -1.52 -28.88 22.48
CA LYS A 106 -2.43 -28.06 23.26
C LYS A 106 -2.95 -28.81 24.48
N THR A 107 -3.11 -28.08 25.57
CA THR A 107 -3.79 -28.56 26.77
C THR A 107 -5.05 -27.74 27.01
N ILE A 108 -6.06 -28.38 27.58
CA ILE A 108 -7.36 -27.80 27.90
C ILE A 108 -7.71 -28.11 29.36
N PRO A 109 -8.55 -27.28 30.01
CA PRO A 109 -9.08 -27.60 31.33
C PRO A 109 -9.72 -28.99 31.34
N ASP A 110 -9.43 -29.80 32.35
CA ASP A 110 -10.02 -31.13 32.51
C ASP A 110 -11.38 -31.12 33.23
N GLY A 111 -11.84 -29.94 33.62
CA GLY A 111 -13.09 -29.73 34.35
C GLY A 111 -12.94 -29.76 35.88
N THR A 112 -11.72 -29.94 36.38
CA THR A 112 -11.39 -29.93 37.81
C THR A 112 -10.45 -28.78 38.16
N THR A 113 -10.48 -28.34 39.42
CA THR A 113 -9.64 -27.25 39.93
C THR A 113 -8.81 -27.72 41.11
N TYR A 114 -7.66 -27.09 41.32
CA TYR A 114 -6.88 -27.23 42.55
C TYR A 114 -6.65 -25.86 43.18
N THR A 115 -6.54 -25.84 44.51
CA THR A 115 -6.25 -24.60 45.26
C THR A 115 -4.83 -24.68 45.81
N ASP A 116 -4.02 -23.66 45.52
CA ASP A 116 -2.66 -23.58 46.06
C ASP A 116 -2.65 -23.25 47.55
N ARG A 117 -1.48 -23.34 48.19
CA ARG A 117 -1.31 -23.02 49.62
C ARG A 117 -1.60 -21.55 49.96
N LYS A 118 -1.76 -20.68 48.96
CA LYS A 118 -2.05 -19.25 49.09
C LYS A 118 -3.53 -18.93 48.80
N GLY A 119 -4.39 -19.95 48.67
CA GLY A 119 -5.82 -19.79 48.44
C GLY A 119 -6.19 -19.44 47.00
N ARG A 120 -5.29 -19.60 46.03
CA ARG A 120 -5.56 -19.34 44.61
C ARG A 120 -6.02 -20.61 43.94
N THR A 121 -7.15 -20.54 43.24
CA THR A 121 -7.71 -21.66 42.48
C THR A 121 -7.19 -21.64 41.04
N PHE A 122 -6.73 -22.79 40.56
CA PHE A 122 -6.23 -23.00 39.21
C PHE A 122 -6.94 -24.20 38.57
N ASP A 123 -7.18 -24.13 37.26
CA ASP A 123 -7.71 -25.27 36.51
C ASP A 123 -6.64 -26.35 36.32
N ASN A 124 -7.03 -27.62 36.46
CA ASN A 124 -6.21 -28.74 36.03
C ASN A 124 -6.28 -28.87 34.51
N MET A 125 -5.16 -29.20 33.88
CA MET A 125 -5.01 -29.22 32.42
C MET A 125 -4.77 -30.64 31.91
N ARG A 126 -5.49 -31.05 30.86
CA ARG A 126 -5.29 -32.32 30.14
C ARG A 126 -5.00 -32.09 28.65
N LYS A 127 -4.48 -33.10 27.97
CA LYS A 127 -4.39 -33.10 26.50
C LYS A 127 -5.73 -33.47 25.87
N TYR A 128 -5.90 -33.09 24.61
CA TYR A 128 -6.99 -33.63 23.79
C TYR A 128 -6.85 -35.15 23.62
N THR A 129 -7.99 -35.83 23.66
CA THR A 129 -8.09 -37.25 23.31
C THR A 129 -8.00 -37.45 21.79
N LYS A 130 -7.72 -38.67 21.35
CA LYS A 130 -7.68 -38.98 19.91
C LYS A 130 -9.02 -38.70 19.20
N ALA A 131 -10.13 -38.95 19.89
CA ALA A 131 -11.47 -38.70 19.36
C ALA A 131 -11.74 -37.19 19.17
N GLU A 132 -11.43 -36.37 20.18
CA GLU A 132 -11.58 -34.90 20.08
C GLU A 132 -10.68 -34.31 18.97
N ILE A 133 -9.46 -34.83 18.81
CA ILE A 133 -8.57 -34.42 17.72
C ILE A 133 -9.19 -34.77 16.37
N ALA A 134 -9.67 -36.01 16.19
CA ALA A 134 -10.26 -36.44 14.93
C ALA A 134 -11.50 -35.61 14.56
N GLU A 135 -12.36 -35.32 15.54
CA GLU A 135 -13.55 -34.47 15.35
C GLU A 135 -13.16 -33.06 14.87
N LYS A 136 -12.23 -32.40 15.58
CA LYS A 136 -11.76 -31.05 15.20
C LYS A 136 -11.07 -31.03 13.83
N VAL A 137 -10.25 -32.03 13.52
CA VAL A 137 -9.58 -32.12 12.21
C VAL A 137 -10.60 -32.34 11.10
N ASN A 138 -11.59 -33.22 11.28
CA ASN A 138 -12.65 -33.45 10.29
C ASN A 138 -13.50 -32.19 10.09
N HIS A 139 -13.78 -31.45 11.16
CA HIS A 139 -14.46 -30.17 11.06
C HIS A 139 -13.63 -29.15 10.26
N ALA A 140 -12.33 -29.03 10.55
CA ALA A 140 -11.43 -28.13 9.81
C ALA A 140 -11.28 -28.53 8.33
N LEU A 141 -11.23 -29.83 8.02
CA LEU A 141 -11.21 -30.34 6.64
C LEU A 141 -12.49 -30.00 5.89
N LYS A 142 -13.65 -30.14 6.55
CA LYS A 142 -14.95 -29.73 6.00
C LYS A 142 -15.03 -28.23 5.73
N MET A 143 -14.43 -27.41 6.59
CA MET A 143 -14.41 -25.96 6.41
C MET A 143 -13.62 -25.50 5.18
N VAL A 144 -12.70 -26.33 4.68
CA VAL A 144 -11.86 -26.04 3.52
C VAL A 144 -12.17 -26.94 2.31
N ASP A 145 -13.26 -27.69 2.35
CA ASP A 145 -13.72 -28.64 1.31
C ASP A 145 -12.67 -29.72 0.96
N LEU A 146 -12.08 -30.35 1.99
CA LEU A 146 -11.06 -31.40 1.87
C LEU A 146 -11.36 -32.64 2.74
N GLU A 147 -12.64 -32.98 2.98
CA GLU A 147 -13.06 -34.05 3.90
C GLU A 147 -12.34 -35.39 3.65
N ASP A 148 -12.14 -35.77 2.38
CA ASP A 148 -11.55 -37.06 2.01
C ASP A 148 -10.00 -37.03 1.91
N TYR A 149 -9.36 -35.89 2.19
CA TYR A 149 -7.93 -35.71 1.91
C TYR A 149 -7.03 -36.06 3.10
N GLY A 150 -7.60 -36.34 4.28
CA GLY A 150 -6.83 -36.53 5.52
C GLY A 150 -5.70 -37.56 5.44
N HIS A 151 -5.84 -38.60 4.61
CA HIS A 151 -4.84 -39.66 4.46
C HIS A 151 -3.75 -39.35 3.43
N ARG A 152 -3.93 -38.35 2.56
CA ARG A 152 -3.02 -38.05 1.45
C ARG A 152 -1.70 -37.44 1.94
N ASP A 153 -0.65 -37.66 1.15
CA ASP A 153 0.64 -37.00 1.30
C ASP A 153 0.55 -35.55 0.82
N VAL A 154 1.07 -34.60 1.59
CA VAL A 154 1.02 -33.17 1.23
C VAL A 154 1.75 -32.84 -0.08
N ASN A 155 2.78 -33.60 -0.44
CA ASN A 155 3.54 -33.41 -1.68
C ASN A 155 2.74 -33.88 -2.92
N SER A 156 1.66 -34.63 -2.73
CA SER A 156 0.76 -35.08 -3.81
C SER A 156 -0.36 -34.08 -4.14
N LEU A 157 -0.46 -32.99 -3.38
CA LEU A 157 -1.51 -31.99 -3.50
C LEU A 157 -1.13 -30.87 -4.45
N SER A 158 -2.13 -30.29 -5.13
CA SER A 158 -1.95 -29.04 -5.90
C SER A 158 -1.65 -27.86 -4.97
N GLY A 159 -1.13 -26.75 -5.52
CA GLY A 159 -0.83 -25.54 -4.74
C GLY A 159 -2.02 -25.03 -3.92
N GLY A 160 -3.20 -24.91 -4.53
CA GLY A 160 -4.43 -24.50 -3.83
C GLY A 160 -4.88 -25.50 -2.76
N GLN A 161 -4.68 -26.80 -2.98
CA GLN A 161 -4.97 -27.83 -1.97
C GLN A 161 -4.00 -27.74 -0.78
N GLN A 162 -2.71 -27.53 -1.03
CA GLN A 162 -1.72 -27.31 0.03
C GLN A 162 -2.07 -26.06 0.86
N GLN A 163 -2.50 -24.98 0.20
CA GLN A 163 -2.96 -23.78 0.88
C GLN A 163 -4.17 -24.05 1.78
N ARG A 164 -5.20 -24.74 1.27
CA ARG A 164 -6.37 -25.16 2.07
C ARG A 164 -5.98 -25.98 3.29
N VAL A 165 -5.01 -26.90 3.17
CA VAL A 165 -4.46 -27.66 4.31
C VAL A 165 -3.74 -26.74 5.30
N ALA A 166 -2.99 -25.74 4.82
CA ALA A 166 -2.30 -24.78 5.69
C ALA A 166 -3.28 -23.89 6.46
N ILE A 167 -4.36 -23.45 5.81
CA ILE A 167 -5.45 -22.70 6.43
C ILE A 167 -6.18 -23.60 7.44
N ALA A 168 -6.54 -24.83 7.08
CA ALA A 168 -7.15 -25.80 7.99
C ALA A 168 -6.32 -26.01 9.26
N ARG A 169 -4.99 -26.15 9.11
CA ARG A 169 -4.04 -26.25 10.22
C ARG A 169 -4.03 -24.99 11.09
N ALA A 170 -4.21 -23.80 10.49
CA ALA A 170 -4.26 -22.57 11.25
C ALA A 170 -5.58 -22.39 12.01
N ILE A 171 -6.72 -22.76 11.41
CA ILE A 171 -8.05 -22.57 12.02
C ILE A 171 -8.43 -23.65 13.04
N VAL A 172 -7.86 -24.86 12.96
CA VAL A 172 -8.21 -25.99 13.86
C VAL A 172 -8.01 -25.68 15.34
N ASN A 173 -7.13 -24.73 15.67
CA ASN A 173 -6.88 -24.29 17.03
C ASN A 173 -7.89 -23.24 17.54
N GLU A 174 -8.86 -22.85 16.69
CA GLU A 174 -9.89 -21.83 16.92
C GLU A 174 -9.27 -20.47 17.34
N PRO A 175 -8.40 -19.88 16.50
CA PRO A 175 -7.78 -18.60 16.81
C PRO A 175 -8.80 -17.46 16.73
N LYS A 176 -8.58 -16.38 17.50
CA LYS A 176 -9.38 -15.15 17.35
C LYS A 176 -8.95 -14.28 16.16
N LEU A 177 -7.69 -14.47 15.72
CA LEU A 177 -7.02 -13.72 14.66
C LEU A 177 -6.20 -14.67 13.79
N LEU A 178 -6.42 -14.62 12.48
CA LEU A 178 -5.65 -15.33 11.47
C LEU A 178 -4.78 -14.33 10.70
N LEU A 179 -3.48 -14.60 10.62
CA LEU A 179 -2.51 -13.81 9.88
C LEU A 179 -2.13 -14.55 8.59
N LEU A 180 -2.20 -13.88 7.45
CA LEU A 180 -1.98 -14.45 6.12
C LEU A 180 -0.91 -13.64 5.38
N ASP A 181 0.28 -14.21 5.18
CA ASP A 181 1.43 -13.54 4.53
C ASP A 181 1.58 -14.00 3.08
N GLU A 182 1.09 -13.21 2.13
CA GLU A 182 1.05 -13.50 0.68
C GLU A 182 0.62 -14.93 0.33
N PRO A 183 -0.51 -15.43 0.88
CA PRO A 183 -0.84 -16.85 0.78
C PRO A 183 -1.24 -17.29 -0.65
N LEU A 184 -1.50 -16.35 -1.56
CA LEU A 184 -1.91 -16.60 -2.95
C LEU A 184 -0.80 -16.37 -3.99
N GLY A 185 0.36 -15.84 -3.58
CA GLY A 185 1.42 -15.40 -4.51
C GLY A 185 2.03 -16.52 -5.35
N ALA A 186 1.90 -17.78 -4.94
CA ALA A 186 2.43 -18.95 -5.66
C ALA A 186 1.41 -19.61 -6.62
N LEU A 187 0.19 -19.07 -6.75
CA LEU A 187 -0.89 -19.64 -7.57
C LEU A 187 -1.00 -18.95 -8.93
N ASP A 188 -1.45 -19.68 -9.96
CA ASP A 188 -1.85 -19.10 -11.24
C ASP A 188 -3.13 -18.26 -11.11
N LEU A 189 -3.41 -17.43 -12.13
CA LEU A 189 -4.50 -16.46 -12.11
C LEU A 189 -5.87 -17.09 -11.83
N LYS A 190 -6.18 -18.25 -12.45
CA LYS A 190 -7.49 -18.89 -12.27
C LYS A 190 -7.63 -19.44 -10.85
N MET A 191 -6.62 -20.19 -10.39
CA MET A 191 -6.62 -20.71 -9.02
C MET A 191 -6.63 -19.60 -7.98
N ARG A 192 -5.96 -18.47 -8.24
CA ARG A 192 -5.96 -17.29 -7.37
C ARG A 192 -7.38 -16.73 -7.21
N LYS A 193 -8.10 -16.48 -8.31
CA LYS A 193 -9.48 -15.97 -8.27
C LYS A 193 -10.43 -16.91 -7.52
N ASP A 194 -10.34 -18.22 -7.80
CA ASP A 194 -11.13 -19.23 -7.09
C ASP A 194 -10.83 -19.22 -5.58
N MET A 195 -9.55 -19.11 -5.20
CA MET A 195 -9.14 -19.09 -3.79
C MET A 195 -9.48 -17.78 -3.06
N GLN A 196 -9.56 -16.64 -3.75
CA GLN A 196 -10.02 -15.38 -3.16
C GLN A 196 -11.48 -15.51 -2.68
N ILE A 197 -12.36 -16.01 -3.53
CA ILE A 197 -13.78 -16.24 -3.20
C ILE A 197 -13.90 -17.17 -1.99
N GLU A 198 -13.12 -18.25 -1.99
CA GLU A 198 -13.11 -19.23 -0.90
C GLU A 198 -12.62 -18.64 0.43
N LEU A 199 -11.59 -17.79 0.41
CA LEU A 199 -11.12 -17.08 1.60
C LEU A 199 -12.19 -16.12 2.15
N MET A 200 -12.90 -15.40 1.27
CA MET A 200 -14.00 -14.52 1.66
C MET A 200 -15.16 -15.30 2.31
N ASP A 201 -15.56 -16.43 1.70
CA ASP A 201 -16.61 -17.28 2.23
C ASP A 201 -16.21 -17.92 3.56
N MET A 202 -14.95 -18.35 3.67
CA MET A 202 -14.41 -18.87 4.92
C MET A 202 -14.40 -17.81 6.03
N HIS A 203 -13.97 -16.58 5.73
CA HIS A 203 -14.02 -15.47 6.68
C HIS A 203 -15.44 -15.22 7.19
N LYS A 204 -16.42 -15.16 6.28
CA LYS A 204 -17.85 -15.02 6.63
C LYS A 204 -18.37 -16.16 7.50
N ARG A 205 -17.98 -17.41 7.22
CA ARG A 205 -18.40 -18.59 7.99
C ARG A 205 -17.77 -18.64 9.39
N LEU A 206 -16.49 -18.25 9.52
CA LEU A 206 -15.75 -18.30 10.78
C LEU A 206 -16.03 -17.10 11.70
N GLY A 207 -16.22 -15.91 11.14
CA GLY A 207 -16.43 -14.68 11.92
C GLY A 207 -15.24 -14.26 12.79
N ILE A 208 -14.05 -14.80 12.52
CA ILE A 208 -12.79 -14.41 13.18
C ILE A 208 -12.11 -13.29 12.40
N THR A 209 -11.15 -12.60 13.01
CA THR A 209 -10.45 -11.49 12.34
C THR A 209 -9.38 -12.01 11.40
N PHE A 210 -9.28 -11.47 10.18
CA PHE A 210 -8.23 -11.79 9.22
C PHE A 210 -7.31 -10.57 9.03
N VAL A 211 -5.99 -10.79 9.06
CA VAL A 211 -5.00 -9.81 8.60
C VAL A 211 -4.21 -10.43 7.47
N TYR A 212 -4.39 -9.86 6.29
CA TYR A 212 -3.85 -10.33 5.02
C TYR A 212 -2.77 -9.38 4.54
N VAL A 213 -1.65 -9.90 4.03
CA VAL A 213 -0.60 -9.11 3.40
C VAL A 213 -0.51 -9.52 1.94
N THR A 214 -0.52 -8.54 1.05
CA THR A 214 -0.30 -8.75 -0.37
C THR A 214 0.32 -7.52 -1.02
N HIS A 215 0.85 -7.72 -2.23
CA HIS A 215 1.23 -6.66 -3.15
C HIS A 215 0.24 -6.55 -4.33
N ASP A 216 -0.73 -7.46 -4.43
CA ASP A 216 -1.76 -7.49 -5.47
C ASP A 216 -2.95 -6.61 -5.05
N GLN A 217 -3.29 -5.65 -5.91
CA GLN A 217 -4.34 -4.68 -5.64
C GLN A 217 -5.74 -5.29 -5.81
N GLU A 218 -5.95 -6.18 -6.79
CA GLU A 218 -7.23 -6.84 -7.06
C GLU A 218 -7.63 -7.69 -5.84
N GLU A 219 -6.66 -8.38 -5.23
CA GLU A 219 -6.85 -9.11 -3.97
C GLU A 219 -7.34 -8.22 -2.84
N ALA A 220 -6.68 -7.08 -2.63
CA ALA A 220 -7.01 -6.16 -1.55
C ALA A 220 -8.38 -5.51 -1.75
N LEU A 221 -8.68 -5.06 -2.98
CA LEU A 221 -9.95 -4.40 -3.30
C LEU A 221 -11.14 -5.34 -3.21
N THR A 222 -10.97 -6.62 -3.57
CA THR A 222 -12.07 -7.59 -3.64
C THR A 222 -12.43 -8.20 -2.27
N MET A 223 -11.43 -8.53 -1.45
CA MET A 223 -11.64 -9.35 -0.24
C MET A 223 -11.81 -8.56 1.05
N SER A 224 -11.34 -7.32 1.10
CA SER A 224 -11.10 -6.63 2.37
C SER A 224 -12.29 -5.79 2.82
N ASP A 225 -12.57 -5.79 4.12
CA ASP A 225 -13.42 -4.78 4.74
C ASP A 225 -12.65 -3.45 4.89
N LYS A 226 -11.33 -3.53 5.07
CA LYS A 226 -10.43 -2.40 5.26
C LYS A 226 -9.06 -2.67 4.66
N ILE A 227 -8.50 -1.68 3.99
CA ILE A 227 -7.15 -1.71 3.41
C ILE A 227 -6.27 -0.70 4.15
N ILE A 228 -5.04 -1.10 4.43
CA ILE A 228 -3.96 -0.28 4.96
C ILE A 228 -2.89 -0.19 3.87
N VAL A 229 -2.81 0.95 3.21
CA VAL A 229 -1.80 1.20 2.16
C VAL A 229 -0.51 1.69 2.81
N MET A 230 0.61 1.00 2.57
CA MET A 230 1.93 1.31 3.12
C MET A 230 2.96 1.63 2.03
N ARG A 231 3.81 2.61 2.30
CA ARG A 231 5.00 2.95 1.49
C ARG A 231 6.15 3.32 2.43
N ASP A 232 7.35 2.81 2.15
CA ASP A 232 8.59 3.16 2.86
C ASP A 232 8.52 3.11 4.40
N GLY A 233 7.78 2.12 4.91
CA GLY A 233 7.59 1.90 6.34
C GLY A 233 6.50 2.76 6.98
N GLU A 234 5.79 3.56 6.18
CA GLU A 234 4.75 4.48 6.62
C GLU A 234 3.37 4.13 6.04
N VAL A 235 2.32 4.25 6.86
CA VAL A 235 0.93 4.16 6.40
C VAL A 235 0.55 5.43 5.63
N GLN A 236 0.17 5.25 4.38
CA GLN A 236 -0.24 6.33 3.49
C GLN A 236 -1.75 6.59 3.60
N GLN A 237 -2.55 5.53 3.76
CA GLN A 237 -4.00 5.64 3.91
C GLN A 237 -4.59 4.38 4.55
N ILE A 238 -5.66 4.57 5.33
CA ILE A 238 -6.50 3.48 5.84
C ILE A 238 -7.95 3.76 5.46
N GLY A 239 -8.61 2.82 4.81
CA GLY A 239 -9.98 3.01 4.33
C GLY A 239 -10.66 1.72 3.90
N THR A 240 -11.93 1.81 3.53
CA THR A 240 -12.61 0.73 2.79
C THR A 240 -12.04 0.65 1.37
N PRO A 241 -12.16 -0.50 0.67
CA PRO A 241 -11.72 -0.61 -0.73
C PRO A 241 -12.21 0.54 -1.61
N LYS A 242 -13.51 0.81 -1.55
CA LYS A 242 -14.15 1.91 -2.29
C LYS A 242 -13.53 3.28 -1.96
N LYS A 243 -13.28 3.56 -0.68
CA LYS A 243 -12.66 4.84 -0.29
C LYS A 243 -11.21 4.95 -0.76
N ILE A 244 -10.43 3.86 -0.73
CA ILE A 244 -9.06 3.87 -1.24
C ILE A 244 -9.04 4.11 -2.76
N TYR A 245 -10.02 3.55 -3.48
CA TYR A 245 -10.13 3.69 -4.93
C TYR A 245 -10.63 5.09 -5.35
N ASP A 246 -11.76 5.51 -4.80
CA ASP A 246 -12.47 6.74 -5.20
C ASP A 246 -11.84 8.00 -4.56
N GLU A 247 -11.34 7.90 -3.33
CA GLU A 247 -10.82 9.04 -2.56
C GLU A 247 -9.37 8.78 -2.06
N PRO A 248 -8.39 8.63 -2.97
CA PRO A 248 -7.00 8.42 -2.57
C PRO A 248 -6.46 9.64 -1.81
N ALA A 249 -5.72 9.40 -0.73
CA ALA A 249 -5.25 10.45 0.17
C ALA A 249 -4.07 11.26 -0.40
N ASN A 250 -3.35 10.70 -1.37
CA ASN A 250 -2.22 11.35 -2.03
C ASN A 250 -1.93 10.69 -3.39
N ALA A 251 -1.11 11.35 -4.21
CA ALA A 251 -0.75 10.90 -5.56
C ALA A 251 -0.17 9.48 -5.60
N PHE A 252 0.59 9.07 -4.58
CA PHE A 252 1.08 7.70 -4.53
C PHE A 252 -0.04 6.68 -4.38
N VAL A 253 -1.04 6.92 -3.52
CA VAL A 253 -2.16 5.97 -3.39
C VAL A 253 -2.98 5.93 -4.68
N ALA A 254 -3.16 7.06 -5.36
CA ALA A 254 -3.88 7.14 -6.62
C ALA A 254 -3.18 6.38 -7.77
N ASP A 255 -1.86 6.55 -7.87
CA ASP A 255 -1.00 5.88 -8.85
C ASP A 255 -0.82 4.39 -8.54
N PHE A 256 -0.76 4.05 -7.25
CA PHE A 256 -0.53 2.69 -6.80
C PHE A 256 -1.79 1.83 -6.75
N ILE A 257 -3.00 2.40 -6.81
CA ILE A 257 -4.26 1.65 -6.74
C ILE A 257 -5.09 1.93 -7.99
N GLY A 258 -5.22 0.92 -8.85
CA GLY A 258 -5.87 1.05 -10.16
C GLY A 258 -5.06 1.91 -11.12
N GLU A 259 -5.56 2.05 -12.34
CA GLU A 259 -5.02 3.01 -13.30
C GLU A 259 -5.62 4.39 -13.02
N SER A 260 -4.86 5.46 -13.23
CA SER A 260 -5.27 6.84 -12.98
C SER A 260 -4.65 7.78 -13.99
N ASN A 261 -5.44 8.72 -14.50
CA ASN A 261 -4.89 9.96 -15.04
C ASN A 261 -4.66 10.90 -13.87
N ILE A 262 -3.40 11.23 -13.59
CA ILE A 262 -3.03 12.22 -12.57
C ILE A 262 -2.53 13.45 -13.31
N MET A 263 -3.11 14.61 -13.02
CA MET A 263 -2.84 15.85 -13.76
C MET A 263 -2.58 16.99 -12.78
N SER A 264 -1.70 17.91 -13.17
CA SER A 264 -1.54 19.17 -12.44
C SER A 264 -2.69 20.12 -12.78
N GLY A 265 -3.30 20.70 -11.75
CA GLY A 265 -4.38 21.68 -11.90
C GLY A 265 -4.36 22.77 -10.85
N ILE A 266 -5.36 23.64 -10.92
CA ILE A 266 -5.58 24.73 -9.97
C ILE A 266 -7.03 24.64 -9.48
N MET A 267 -7.23 24.63 -8.17
CA MET A 267 -8.55 24.77 -7.57
C MET A 267 -8.91 26.26 -7.54
N ILE A 268 -9.77 26.69 -8.46
CA ILE A 268 -10.11 28.12 -8.61
C ILE A 268 -10.92 28.59 -7.40
N ASP A 269 -11.93 27.80 -7.03
CA ASP A 269 -12.78 27.96 -5.85
C ASP A 269 -13.34 26.58 -5.47
N ASP A 270 -13.97 26.44 -4.31
CA ASP A 270 -14.66 25.20 -3.95
C ASP A 270 -15.65 24.80 -5.07
N TYR A 271 -15.69 23.50 -5.40
CA TYR A 271 -16.47 22.93 -6.51
C TYR A 271 -16.05 23.34 -7.93
N LYS A 272 -14.92 24.03 -8.10
CA LYS A 272 -14.44 24.49 -9.42
C LYS A 272 -12.92 24.41 -9.56
N CYS A 273 -12.45 23.61 -10.50
CA CYS A 273 -11.03 23.43 -10.79
C CYS A 273 -10.70 23.78 -12.25
N SER A 274 -9.41 23.92 -12.55
CA SER A 274 -8.92 24.07 -13.91
C SER A 274 -7.72 23.18 -14.18
N PHE A 275 -7.77 22.49 -15.32
CA PHE A 275 -6.71 21.66 -15.90
C PHE A 275 -6.88 21.59 -17.42
N PHE A 276 -5.82 21.30 -18.16
CA PHE A 276 -5.79 21.38 -19.63
C PHE A 276 -6.32 22.71 -20.18
N GLY A 277 -5.99 23.83 -19.50
CA GLY A 277 -6.47 25.16 -19.90
C GLY A 277 -7.99 25.36 -19.85
N THR A 278 -8.74 24.39 -19.30
CA THR A 278 -10.21 24.38 -19.25
C THR A 278 -10.67 24.38 -17.79
N GLU A 279 -11.85 24.95 -17.52
CA GLU A 279 -12.47 24.95 -16.19
C GLU A 279 -13.53 23.86 -16.09
N PHE A 280 -13.55 23.15 -14.96
CA PHE A 280 -14.47 22.05 -14.67
C PHE A 280 -15.19 22.29 -13.34
N GLU A 281 -16.45 21.88 -13.27
CA GLU A 281 -17.13 21.67 -11.99
C GLU A 281 -16.59 20.38 -11.36
N CYS A 282 -16.42 20.36 -10.04
CA CYS A 282 -16.11 19.16 -9.25
C CYS A 282 -16.96 19.13 -7.97
N VAL A 283 -16.84 18.06 -7.20
CA VAL A 283 -17.60 17.88 -5.93
C VAL A 283 -16.79 18.19 -4.68
N ASP A 284 -15.48 18.44 -4.83
CA ASP A 284 -14.54 18.68 -3.74
C ASP A 284 -14.58 20.11 -3.19
N LYS A 285 -14.25 20.24 -1.91
CA LYS A 285 -14.28 21.50 -1.14
C LYS A 285 -13.22 21.53 -0.04
N GLY A 286 -12.96 22.72 0.51
CA GLY A 286 -12.00 22.92 1.60
C GLY A 286 -10.62 23.34 1.12
N PHE A 287 -10.53 23.81 -0.12
CA PHE A 287 -9.29 24.30 -0.73
C PHE A 287 -9.26 25.83 -0.68
N LYS A 288 -8.06 26.40 -0.77
CA LYS A 288 -7.92 27.84 -0.92
C LYS A 288 -8.18 28.24 -2.39
N PRO A 289 -8.71 29.45 -2.64
CA PRO A 289 -8.83 29.95 -4.00
C PRO A 289 -7.47 30.01 -4.70
N ASN A 290 -7.41 29.49 -5.93
CA ASN A 290 -6.22 29.33 -6.76
C ASN A 290 -5.12 28.44 -6.14
N GLU A 291 -5.49 27.47 -5.32
CA GLU A 291 -4.55 26.50 -4.76
C GLU A 291 -4.07 25.53 -5.86
N PRO A 292 -2.76 25.31 -6.03
CA PRO A 292 -2.25 24.24 -6.88
C PRO A 292 -2.62 22.86 -6.32
N VAL A 293 -3.21 22.02 -7.15
CA VAL A 293 -3.75 20.71 -6.78
C VAL A 293 -3.33 19.63 -7.76
N ASP A 294 -3.37 18.38 -7.31
CA ASP A 294 -3.35 17.22 -8.19
C ASP A 294 -4.80 16.81 -8.47
N ILE A 295 -5.12 16.60 -9.74
CA ILE A 295 -6.44 16.16 -10.20
C ILE A 295 -6.32 14.73 -10.66
N ILE A 296 -7.26 13.89 -10.22
CA ILE A 296 -7.33 12.48 -10.60
C ILE A 296 -8.64 12.24 -11.33
N VAL A 297 -8.54 11.55 -12.45
CA VAL A 297 -9.68 10.97 -13.15
C VAL A 297 -9.32 9.56 -13.57
N ARG A 298 -10.16 8.59 -13.24
CA ARG A 298 -9.94 7.20 -13.63
C ARG A 298 -10.20 7.01 -15.13
N PRO A 299 -9.40 6.19 -15.85
CA PRO A 299 -9.59 5.98 -17.28
C PRO A 299 -11.01 5.54 -17.67
N GLU A 300 -11.68 4.73 -16.83
CA GLU A 300 -13.05 4.26 -17.02
C GLU A 300 -14.13 5.33 -16.78
N ASP A 301 -13.77 6.43 -16.12
CA ASP A 301 -14.68 7.55 -15.81
C ASP A 301 -14.56 8.70 -16.83
N ILE A 302 -13.72 8.53 -17.85
CA ILE A 302 -13.61 9.45 -18.99
C ILE A 302 -14.47 8.92 -20.14
N TYR A 303 -15.48 9.68 -20.53
CA TYR A 303 -16.43 9.27 -21.56
C TYR A 303 -16.13 9.92 -22.90
N ILE A 304 -16.17 9.13 -23.97
CA ILE A 304 -16.13 9.65 -25.34
C ILE A 304 -17.55 10.09 -25.73
N THR A 305 -17.69 11.30 -26.26
CA THR A 305 -19.01 11.83 -26.62
C THR A 305 -19.68 10.99 -27.72
N LYS A 306 -21.02 10.96 -27.71
CA LYS A 306 -21.77 10.17 -28.69
C LYS A 306 -21.48 10.63 -30.12
N GLY A 307 -21.06 9.67 -30.95
CA GLY A 307 -20.63 9.93 -32.33
C GLY A 307 -19.30 10.68 -32.41
N LYS A 308 -18.50 10.66 -31.33
CA LYS A 308 -17.19 11.31 -31.21
C LYS A 308 -17.24 12.80 -31.50
N ASN A 309 -18.38 13.43 -31.18
CA ASN A 309 -18.64 14.82 -31.49
C ASN A 309 -17.84 15.74 -30.55
N VAL A 310 -16.84 16.39 -31.13
CA VAL A 310 -15.93 17.29 -30.43
C VAL A 310 -16.64 18.51 -29.81
N GLU A 311 -17.66 19.06 -30.48
CA GLU A 311 -18.42 20.22 -29.99
C GLU A 311 -19.27 19.92 -28.75
N LYS A 312 -19.51 18.63 -28.47
CA LYS A 312 -20.24 18.18 -27.28
C LYS A 312 -19.32 17.78 -26.13
N GLY A 313 -18.01 17.76 -26.35
CA GLY A 313 -17.01 17.46 -25.33
C GLY A 313 -16.68 18.70 -24.51
N GLN A 314 -16.21 18.47 -23.29
CA GLN A 314 -15.49 19.49 -22.50
C GLN A 314 -14.05 19.66 -23.01
N LEU A 315 -13.45 18.59 -23.55
CA LEU A 315 -12.12 18.61 -24.16
C LEU A 315 -12.15 17.99 -25.55
N THR A 316 -11.21 18.43 -26.39
CA THR A 316 -10.87 17.82 -27.67
C THR A 316 -9.57 17.04 -27.49
N ALA A 317 -9.55 15.77 -27.88
CA ALA A 317 -8.33 14.98 -27.87
C ALA A 317 -8.12 14.23 -29.18
N LYS A 318 -6.86 14.02 -29.53
CA LYS A 318 -6.46 13.23 -30.70
C LYS A 318 -5.96 11.87 -30.24
N VAL A 319 -6.53 10.80 -30.80
CA VAL A 319 -6.15 9.42 -30.45
C VAL A 319 -4.74 9.12 -30.95
N THR A 320 -3.85 8.73 -30.04
CA THR A 320 -2.45 8.34 -30.34
C THR A 320 -2.29 6.82 -30.37
N SER A 321 -3.06 6.09 -29.56
CA SER A 321 -3.05 4.63 -29.51
C SER A 321 -4.45 4.08 -29.15
N CYS A 322 -4.78 2.90 -29.65
CA CYS A 322 -6.00 2.18 -29.28
C CYS A 322 -5.71 0.68 -29.29
N VAL A 323 -5.78 0.04 -28.12
CA VAL A 323 -5.38 -1.36 -27.92
C VAL A 323 -6.53 -2.15 -27.33
N PHE A 324 -6.89 -3.26 -27.97
CA PHE A 324 -7.91 -4.18 -27.46
C PHE A 324 -7.34 -5.05 -26.33
N LYS A 325 -7.96 -4.99 -25.15
CA LYS A 325 -7.55 -5.74 -23.94
C LYS A 325 -8.44 -6.95 -23.61
N GLY A 326 -9.41 -7.25 -24.47
CA GLY A 326 -10.21 -8.47 -24.42
C GLY A 326 -11.70 -8.22 -24.18
N ASP A 327 -12.05 -7.42 -23.18
CA ASP A 327 -13.42 -6.96 -22.90
C ASP A 327 -13.62 -5.45 -23.15
N HIS A 328 -12.53 -4.68 -23.18
CA HIS A 328 -12.52 -3.24 -23.46
C HIS A 328 -11.32 -2.84 -24.35
N TYR A 329 -11.27 -1.56 -24.74
CA TYR A 329 -10.16 -0.89 -25.40
C TYR A 329 -9.51 0.09 -24.43
N GLU A 330 -8.19 0.04 -24.33
CA GLU A 330 -7.39 1.11 -23.76
C GLU A 330 -7.01 2.09 -24.87
N ILE A 331 -7.36 3.35 -24.68
CA ILE A 331 -7.19 4.40 -25.67
C ILE A 331 -6.28 5.46 -25.04
N LEU A 332 -5.14 5.73 -25.69
CA LEU A 332 -4.30 6.88 -25.36
C LEU A 332 -4.63 8.00 -26.32
N CYS A 333 -4.81 9.20 -25.78
CA CYS A 333 -5.09 10.40 -26.56
C CYS A 333 -4.34 11.60 -26.00
N GLU A 334 -4.08 12.58 -26.87
CA GLU A 334 -3.40 13.82 -26.52
C GLU A 334 -4.37 14.99 -26.62
N SER A 335 -4.41 15.85 -25.59
CA SER A 335 -5.18 17.08 -25.53
C SER A 335 -4.28 18.21 -25.01
N ASP A 336 -4.12 19.28 -25.79
CA ASP A 336 -3.29 20.44 -25.45
C ASP A 336 -1.87 20.07 -24.92
N GLY A 337 -1.22 19.09 -25.57
CA GLY A 337 0.13 18.63 -25.21
C GLY A 337 0.19 17.75 -23.96
N ASN A 338 -0.96 17.28 -23.47
CA ASN A 338 -1.04 16.34 -22.37
C ASN A 338 -1.67 15.03 -22.83
N GLU A 339 -1.15 13.91 -22.34
CA GLU A 339 -1.71 12.60 -22.60
C GLU A 339 -2.77 12.20 -21.56
N LEU A 340 -3.75 11.47 -22.04
CA LEU A 340 -4.87 10.91 -21.29
C LEU A 340 -5.10 9.47 -21.72
N GLN A 341 -5.32 8.60 -20.75
CA GLN A 341 -5.76 7.24 -20.93
C GLN A 341 -7.27 7.14 -20.69
N ILE A 342 -7.97 6.48 -21.60
CA ILE A 342 -9.42 6.25 -21.55
C ILE A 342 -9.68 4.76 -21.71
N VAL A 343 -10.61 4.21 -20.93
CA VAL A 343 -11.09 2.83 -21.08
C VAL A 343 -12.51 2.88 -21.64
N GLU A 344 -12.72 2.28 -22.81
CA GLU A 344 -14.02 2.25 -23.48
C GLU A 344 -14.29 0.92 -24.18
N ASN A 345 -15.57 0.62 -24.42
CA ASN A 345 -16.01 -0.58 -25.13
C ASN A 345 -16.06 -0.39 -26.65
N THR A 346 -15.75 0.81 -27.14
CA THR A 346 -15.82 1.17 -28.57
C THR A 346 -14.43 1.51 -29.11
N GLU A 347 -14.10 0.93 -30.26
CA GLU A 347 -12.83 1.19 -30.94
C GLU A 347 -12.73 2.64 -31.46
N CYS A 348 -11.53 3.22 -31.34
CA CYS A 348 -11.17 4.49 -31.96
C CYS A 348 -10.01 4.33 -32.93
N ALA A 349 -10.06 5.08 -34.04
CA ALA A 349 -8.99 5.04 -35.03
C ALA A 349 -7.84 5.94 -34.57
N VAL A 350 -6.60 5.45 -34.72
CA VAL A 350 -5.42 6.27 -34.44
C VAL A 350 -5.39 7.49 -35.37
N GLY A 351 -5.20 8.67 -34.78
CA GLY A 351 -5.26 9.97 -35.45
C GLY A 351 -6.65 10.61 -35.51
N GLU A 352 -7.70 9.93 -35.06
CA GLU A 352 -9.06 10.47 -34.95
C GLU A 352 -9.16 11.53 -33.84
N GLU A 353 -9.93 12.58 -34.07
CA GLU A 353 -10.28 13.56 -33.04
C GLU A 353 -11.59 13.16 -32.37
N ILE A 354 -11.59 13.21 -31.04
CA ILE A 354 -12.72 12.81 -30.21
C ILE A 354 -13.07 13.91 -29.21
N GLY A 355 -14.36 14.05 -28.92
CA GLY A 355 -14.83 14.86 -27.79
C GLY A 355 -14.82 14.03 -26.51
N ILE A 356 -14.29 14.59 -25.44
CA ILE A 356 -14.21 13.97 -24.10
C ILE A 356 -15.19 14.65 -23.16
N PHE A 357 -15.85 13.88 -22.31
CA PHE A 357 -16.69 14.35 -21.21
C PHE A 357 -16.32 13.63 -19.92
N ILE A 358 -16.14 14.41 -18.84
CA ILE A 358 -15.82 13.91 -17.51
C ILE A 358 -16.91 14.43 -16.56
N PRO A 359 -17.71 13.54 -15.93
CA PRO A 359 -18.68 13.95 -14.92
C PRO A 359 -17.97 14.57 -13.73
N LYS A 360 -18.56 15.61 -13.14
CA LYS A 360 -17.95 16.35 -12.03
C LYS A 360 -17.72 15.51 -10.77
N GLU A 361 -18.51 14.45 -10.61
CA GLU A 361 -18.40 13.49 -9.50
C GLU A 361 -17.13 12.63 -9.60
N GLU A 362 -16.60 12.44 -10.81
CA GLU A 362 -15.42 11.60 -11.09
C GLU A 362 -14.12 12.41 -11.20
N ILE A 363 -14.20 13.73 -10.97
CA ILE A 363 -13.04 14.62 -10.87
C ILE A 363 -12.67 14.75 -9.39
N HIS A 364 -11.63 14.03 -8.99
CA HIS A 364 -11.14 14.04 -7.62
C HIS A 364 -9.96 14.97 -7.45
N ILE A 365 -10.03 15.85 -6.44
CA ILE A 365 -9.00 16.85 -6.16
C ILE A 365 -8.20 16.45 -4.91
N MET A 366 -6.88 16.45 -5.04
CA MET A 366 -5.95 16.25 -3.92
C MET A 366 -5.08 17.48 -3.69
N HIS A 367 -4.76 17.72 -2.43
CA HIS A 367 -3.71 18.68 -2.08
C HIS A 367 -2.37 18.19 -2.66
N LYS A 368 -1.62 19.09 -3.30
CA LYS A 368 -0.22 18.82 -3.59
C LYS A 368 0.54 18.75 -2.28
N ALA A 369 1.15 17.60 -2.01
CA ALA A 369 1.95 17.40 -0.80
C ALA A 369 3.07 18.45 -0.69
N ARG A 370 3.63 18.83 -1.84
CA ARG A 370 4.69 19.83 -1.94
C ARG A 370 4.68 20.44 -3.35
N ILE A 371 5.07 21.71 -3.44
CA ILE A 371 5.17 22.47 -4.70
C ILE A 371 6.58 23.03 -4.94
N ILE A 372 7.44 22.98 -3.91
CA ILE A 372 8.79 23.53 -3.92
C ILE A 372 9.67 22.74 -2.94
N ASN A 373 10.92 22.48 -3.32
CA ASN A 373 11.90 21.87 -2.42
C ASN A 373 12.33 22.91 -1.40
N GLU A 374 12.21 22.60 -0.11
CA GLU A 374 12.62 23.49 0.97
C GLU A 374 13.60 22.80 1.90
N TYR A 375 14.71 23.48 2.20
CA TYR A 375 15.76 22.99 3.09
C TYR A 375 16.20 24.12 4.04
N GLU A 376 16.37 23.80 5.32
CA GLU A 376 16.99 24.71 6.28
C GLU A 376 18.48 24.42 6.36
N THR A 377 19.31 25.44 6.14
CA THR A 377 20.78 25.33 6.15
C THR A 377 21.41 26.65 6.59
N GLU A 378 22.74 26.74 6.52
CA GLU A 378 23.50 27.95 6.81
C GLU A 378 24.21 28.43 5.54
N MET A 379 24.30 29.75 5.39
CA MET A 379 25.11 30.37 4.34
C MET A 379 26.59 30.08 4.60
N GLY A 380 27.26 29.51 3.60
CA GLY A 380 28.71 29.43 3.53
C GLY A 380 29.34 30.72 3.03
N ASP A 381 30.66 30.68 2.85
CA ASP A 381 31.38 31.77 2.21
C ASP A 381 31.01 31.88 0.71
N ASN A 382 31.11 33.09 0.15
CA ASN A 382 30.90 33.36 -1.28
C ASN A 382 29.51 32.98 -1.83
N GLY A 383 28.45 33.06 -1.02
CA GLY A 383 27.08 32.82 -1.50
C GLY A 383 26.73 31.34 -1.70
N ILE A 384 27.48 30.43 -1.10
CA ILE A 384 27.23 28.99 -1.18
C ILE A 384 26.25 28.57 -0.09
N VAL A 385 25.32 27.68 -0.40
CA VAL A 385 24.49 26.97 0.58
C VAL A 385 24.79 25.49 0.52
N LYS A 386 24.82 24.83 1.68
CA LYS A 386 25.07 23.39 1.74
C LYS A 386 23.75 22.63 1.78
N ILE A 387 23.51 21.80 0.77
CA ILE A 387 22.31 20.94 0.66
C ILE A 387 22.80 19.51 0.47
N CYS A 388 22.38 18.59 1.34
CA CYS A 388 22.76 17.16 1.29
C CYS A 388 24.28 16.91 1.25
N GLU A 389 25.02 17.64 2.09
CA GLU A 389 26.49 17.64 2.12
C GLU A 389 27.21 18.15 0.86
N ALA A 390 26.47 18.59 -0.17
CA ALA A 390 27.02 19.24 -1.35
C ALA A 390 26.86 20.76 -1.31
N ASP A 391 27.78 21.44 -1.97
CA ASP A 391 27.83 22.90 -2.02
C ASP A 391 27.12 23.39 -3.29
N PHE A 392 26.09 24.21 -3.11
CA PHE A 392 25.35 24.84 -4.21
C PHE A 392 25.60 26.35 -4.20
N GLU A 393 26.09 26.89 -5.32
CA GLU A 393 26.26 28.33 -5.49
C GLU A 393 24.88 29.02 -5.57
N THR A 394 24.74 30.19 -4.96
CA THR A 394 23.51 31.01 -5.00
C THR A 394 23.83 32.46 -5.34
N LYS A 395 22.82 33.22 -5.78
CA LYS A 395 22.95 34.68 -5.98
C LYS A 395 22.63 35.51 -4.73
N SER A 396 22.68 34.92 -3.55
CA SER A 396 22.35 35.60 -2.29
C SER A 396 23.55 36.35 -1.72
N ASP A 397 23.32 37.59 -1.29
CA ASP A 397 24.33 38.44 -0.63
C ASP A 397 24.32 38.30 0.92
N LEU A 398 23.63 37.29 1.46
CA LEU A 398 23.53 37.08 2.90
C LEU A 398 24.91 36.71 3.50
N PRO A 399 25.23 37.20 4.72
CA PRO A 399 26.51 36.90 5.36
C PRO A 399 26.69 35.41 5.66
N ALA A 400 27.92 34.92 5.58
CA ALA A 400 28.28 33.57 6.03
C ALA A 400 27.87 33.34 7.50
N GLY A 401 27.40 32.14 7.81
CA GLY A 401 26.85 31.76 9.12
C GLY A 401 25.39 32.18 9.35
N THR A 402 24.74 32.87 8.40
CA THR A 402 23.32 33.18 8.49
C THR A 402 22.50 31.90 8.27
N LYS A 403 21.58 31.59 9.19
CA LYS A 403 20.60 30.53 8.99
C LYS A 403 19.60 30.95 7.92
N VAL A 404 19.40 30.07 6.95
CA VAL A 404 18.59 30.35 5.77
C VAL A 404 17.69 29.19 5.42
N LYS A 405 16.53 29.54 4.86
CA LYS A 405 15.63 28.63 4.19
C LYS A 405 15.90 28.72 2.70
N VAL A 406 16.31 27.61 2.10
CA VAL A 406 16.53 27.46 0.67
C VAL A 406 15.26 26.89 0.05
N SER A 407 14.81 27.49 -1.05
CA SER A 407 13.61 27.10 -1.79
C SER A 407 13.90 26.94 -3.28
N ILE A 408 13.66 25.75 -3.84
CA ILE A 408 13.98 25.41 -5.24
C ILE A 408 12.72 24.80 -5.91
N PRO A 409 12.13 25.47 -6.92
CA PRO A 409 10.98 24.92 -7.64
C PRO A 409 11.30 23.58 -8.32
N PHE A 410 10.32 22.70 -8.45
CA PHE A 410 10.53 21.34 -8.98
C PHE A 410 10.98 21.33 -10.44
N ASP A 411 10.51 22.29 -11.25
CA ASP A 411 10.88 22.48 -12.66
C ASP A 411 12.27 23.12 -12.84
N LYS A 412 12.97 23.44 -11.74
CA LYS A 412 14.33 24.01 -11.74
C LYS A 412 15.40 23.06 -11.23
N VAL A 413 15.01 21.83 -10.90
CA VAL A 413 15.96 20.77 -10.60
C VAL A 413 16.24 20.01 -11.89
N ASP A 414 17.49 20.04 -12.32
CA ASP A 414 17.96 19.36 -13.52
C ASP A 414 18.49 17.97 -13.14
N VAL A 415 18.16 16.97 -13.95
CA VAL A 415 18.49 15.56 -13.68
C VAL A 415 19.32 15.02 -14.83
N THR A 416 20.48 14.44 -14.51
CA THR A 416 21.41 13.87 -15.50
C THR A 416 21.45 12.35 -15.38
N ASP A 417 21.70 11.67 -16.50
CA ASP A 417 21.76 10.21 -16.56
C ASP A 417 23.05 9.65 -15.93
N ASP A 418 24.15 10.40 -16.01
CA ASP A 418 25.38 10.11 -15.29
C ASP A 418 25.40 10.86 -13.94
N GLU A 419 25.63 10.12 -12.86
CA GLU A 419 25.78 10.69 -11.51
C GLU A 419 26.98 11.63 -11.41
N ALA A 420 28.02 11.42 -12.23
CA ALA A 420 29.24 12.23 -12.22
C ALA A 420 29.03 13.63 -12.80
N ASP A 421 27.97 13.81 -13.60
CA ASP A 421 27.61 15.09 -14.19
C ASP A 421 26.74 15.95 -13.24
N GLY A 422 26.26 15.36 -12.14
CA GLY A 422 25.50 16.03 -11.09
C GLY A 422 26.37 16.62 -9.99
N THR A 423 25.84 17.65 -9.32
CA THR A 423 26.40 18.17 -8.06
C THR A 423 26.14 17.20 -6.90
N VAL A 424 25.02 16.46 -6.97
CA VAL A 424 24.63 15.42 -6.00
C VAL A 424 24.17 14.17 -6.73
N SER A 425 24.63 12.99 -6.28
CA SER A 425 24.12 11.70 -6.72
C SER A 425 22.84 11.30 -5.98
N ALA A 426 21.91 10.70 -6.70
CA ALA A 426 20.65 10.22 -6.13
C ALA A 426 20.12 8.98 -6.85
N ASP A 427 19.29 8.21 -6.14
CA ASP A 427 18.50 7.13 -6.70
C ASP A 427 17.07 7.62 -6.96
N VAL A 428 16.50 7.24 -8.10
CA VAL A 428 15.10 7.47 -8.41
C VAL A 428 14.21 6.58 -7.52
N VAL A 429 13.44 7.20 -6.62
CA VAL A 429 12.55 6.50 -5.67
C VAL A 429 11.19 6.21 -6.28
N SER A 430 10.64 7.20 -6.99
CA SER A 430 9.36 7.11 -7.68
C SER A 430 9.32 8.10 -8.83
N SER A 431 8.62 7.74 -9.88
CA SER A 431 8.31 8.60 -11.02
C SER A 431 6.81 8.46 -11.29
N ILE A 432 6.09 9.58 -11.33
CA ILE A 432 4.65 9.62 -11.59
C ILE A 432 4.41 10.56 -12.75
N TYR A 433 3.77 10.07 -13.80
CA TYR A 433 3.41 10.92 -14.93
C TYR A 433 2.22 11.83 -14.57
N LYS A 434 2.34 13.11 -14.90
CA LYS A 434 1.39 14.19 -14.59
C LYS A 434 0.71 14.75 -15.84
N GLY A 435 0.50 13.90 -16.84
CA GLY A 435 -0.15 14.23 -18.12
C GLY A 435 0.78 14.90 -19.14
N SER A 436 1.68 15.79 -18.74
CA SER A 436 2.66 16.46 -19.64
C SER A 436 4.10 16.39 -19.18
N TYR A 437 4.37 15.86 -17.99
CA TYR A 437 5.69 15.76 -17.40
C TYR A 437 5.70 14.66 -16.34
N TYR A 438 6.87 14.18 -15.95
CA TYR A 438 7.07 13.27 -14.83
C TYR A 438 7.42 14.04 -13.56
N GLN A 439 6.69 13.78 -12.50
CA GLN A 439 7.09 14.16 -11.15
C GLN A 439 7.89 13.03 -10.53
N VAL A 440 9.18 13.29 -10.30
CA VAL A 440 10.15 12.32 -9.83
C VAL A 440 10.59 12.68 -8.41
N ILE A 441 10.71 11.67 -7.56
CA ILE A 441 11.34 11.79 -6.23
C ILE A 441 12.71 11.13 -6.31
N LEU A 442 13.75 11.92 -6.05
CA LEU A 442 15.14 11.51 -6.04
C LEU A 442 15.65 11.48 -4.60
N ARG A 443 16.19 10.34 -4.15
CA ARG A 443 16.78 10.20 -2.82
C ARG A 443 18.29 10.16 -2.92
N THR A 444 18.94 11.11 -2.27
CA THR A 444 20.40 11.18 -2.20
C THR A 444 20.97 10.10 -1.29
N ASP A 445 22.28 9.88 -1.37
CA ASP A 445 23.00 8.94 -0.51
C ASP A 445 22.93 9.29 0.99
N PHE A 446 22.53 10.52 1.30
CA PHE A 446 22.37 11.05 2.65
C PHE A 446 20.91 11.06 3.13
N ASP A 447 20.02 10.31 2.46
CA ASP A 447 18.59 10.18 2.78
C ASP A 447 17.77 11.49 2.67
N TYR A 448 18.20 12.41 1.79
CA TYR A 448 17.41 13.60 1.44
C TYR A 448 16.62 13.38 0.15
N ASP A 449 15.38 13.85 0.13
CA ASP A 449 14.49 13.73 -1.03
C ASP A 449 14.37 15.05 -1.79
N PHE A 450 14.74 15.05 -3.07
CA PHE A 450 14.44 16.10 -4.04
C PHE A 450 13.22 15.71 -4.87
N PHE A 451 12.31 16.67 -5.06
CA PHE A 451 11.14 16.56 -5.92
C PHE A 451 11.41 17.32 -7.20
N VAL A 452 11.23 16.66 -8.35
CA VAL A 452 11.61 17.18 -9.65
C VAL A 452 10.48 17.01 -10.63
N ASP A 453 10.20 18.05 -11.42
CA ASP A 453 9.27 17.99 -12.54
C ASP A 453 10.11 18.00 -13.83
N THR A 454 10.14 16.89 -14.58
CA THR A 454 10.97 16.69 -15.78
C THR A 454 10.17 16.12 -16.96
N GLN A 455 10.64 16.33 -18.19
CA GLN A 455 10.04 15.73 -19.40
C GLN A 455 10.51 14.29 -19.63
N ASP A 456 11.65 13.91 -19.02
CA ASP A 456 12.26 12.62 -19.23
C ASP A 456 11.66 11.55 -18.31
N GLU A 457 11.49 10.34 -18.85
CA GLU A 457 11.05 9.19 -18.09
C GLU A 457 12.24 8.59 -17.33
N TRP A 458 12.10 8.48 -16.01
CA TRP A 458 13.09 7.87 -15.12
C TRP A 458 12.52 6.62 -14.45
N LEU A 459 13.28 5.53 -14.47
CA LEU A 459 12.85 4.27 -13.86
C LEU A 459 13.28 4.23 -12.40
N LYS A 460 12.45 3.58 -11.59
CA LYS A 460 12.77 3.38 -10.18
C LYS A 460 14.08 2.57 -10.03
N GLY A 461 15.01 3.11 -9.26
CA GLY A 461 16.33 2.52 -9.03
C GLY A 461 17.39 2.99 -10.01
N ASP A 462 17.06 3.86 -10.97
CA ASP A 462 18.06 4.54 -11.78
C ASP A 462 18.91 5.45 -10.90
N ARG A 463 20.21 5.49 -11.21
CA ARG A 463 21.18 6.34 -10.55
C ARG A 463 21.38 7.59 -11.38
N VAL A 464 21.17 8.76 -10.79
CA VAL A 464 21.14 10.05 -11.50
C VAL A 464 21.97 11.11 -10.79
N GLY A 465 22.38 12.12 -11.55
CA GLY A 465 22.96 13.35 -11.02
C GLY A 465 21.91 14.45 -10.88
N ILE A 466 22.03 15.29 -9.85
CA ILE A 466 21.17 16.44 -9.60
C ILE A 466 21.98 17.73 -9.77
N ASN A 467 21.46 18.65 -10.58
CA ASN A 467 22.01 20.00 -10.77
C ASN A 467 20.94 21.06 -10.56
N ILE A 468 21.34 22.20 -9.99
CA ILE A 468 20.45 23.35 -9.82
C ILE A 468 21.23 24.61 -10.16
N LYS A 469 20.65 25.47 -10.99
CA LYS A 469 21.31 26.72 -11.39
C LYS A 469 21.30 27.73 -10.24
N PRO A 470 22.37 28.52 -10.05
CA PRO A 470 22.46 29.46 -8.92
C PRO A 470 21.33 30.50 -8.85
N GLU A 471 20.79 30.92 -10.00
CA GLU A 471 19.62 31.82 -10.06
C GLU A 471 18.30 31.22 -9.57
N ASP A 472 18.17 29.89 -9.63
CA ASP A 472 16.91 29.21 -9.32
C ASP A 472 16.80 28.83 -7.84
N ILE A 473 17.90 28.99 -7.09
CA ILE A 473 17.96 28.80 -5.64
C ILE A 473 17.54 30.09 -4.94
N LYS A 474 16.31 30.10 -4.40
CA LYS A 474 15.85 31.21 -3.55
C LYS A 474 16.30 30.98 -2.13
N VAL A 475 16.86 32.03 -1.51
CA VAL A 475 17.40 31.97 -0.16
C VAL A 475 16.75 33.07 0.68
N GLU A 476 16.18 32.70 1.82
CA GLU A 476 15.55 33.61 2.78
C GLU A 476 16.14 33.40 4.17
N ALA A 477 16.44 34.48 4.91
CA ALA A 477 16.95 34.36 6.28
C ALA A 477 15.85 33.91 7.27
N ILE A 478 16.23 33.08 8.24
CA ILE A 478 15.33 32.52 9.28
C ILE A 478 15.50 33.26 10.61
#